data_AF-A0A1Y3BGK2-F1
#
_entry.id   AF-A0A1Y3BGK2-F1
#
_cell.length_a   1.000
_cell.length_b   1.000
_cell.length_c   1.000
_cell.angle_alpha   90.00
_cell.angle_beta   90.00
_cell.angle_gamma   90.00
#
_symmetry.space_group_name_H-M   'P 1'
#
loop_
_entity.id
_entity.type
_entity.pdbx_description
1 polymer ?
#
loop_
_entity_poly.entity_id
_entity_poly.type
_entity_poly.pdbx_seq_one_letter_code
_entity_poly.pdbx_strand_id
1 'polypeptide(L)'
;WTKSFRKSNGKELAIDSTFEFEKRRNIPVKYSRELWSKTLEAMKQVDQIRQKREAHFIHQRQMKATLFEREKDRREVARDLSLIRSANAGLRIPKKSKVKVIKSTDIEDDEMLLDEQERRQFESDDEEMESDNDEQQQQAILNES
;
A
#
# COMPACT_ATOMS: atom_id res chain seq x y z
N TRP A 1 22.66 -1.36 0.72
CA TRP A 1 22.01 -0.53 1.75
C TRP A 1 21.89 0.94 1.33
N THR A 2 22.75 1.43 0.44
CA THR A 2 22.67 2.79 -0.12
C THR A 2 21.41 3.04 -0.97
N LYS A 3 20.97 4.31 -1.03
CA LYS A 3 19.81 4.75 -1.84
C LYS A 3 20.03 4.52 -3.33
N SER A 4 21.22 4.87 -3.83
CA SER A 4 21.58 4.70 -5.24
C SER A 4 21.41 3.24 -5.72
N PHE A 5 21.89 2.26 -4.93
CA PHE A 5 21.68 0.84 -5.23
C PHE A 5 20.19 0.46 -5.23
N ARG A 6 19.40 0.98 -4.28
CA ARG A 6 17.97 0.67 -4.18
C ARG A 6 17.20 1.19 -5.40
N LYS A 7 17.48 2.42 -5.86
CA LYS A 7 16.87 2.99 -7.07
C LYS A 7 17.22 2.17 -8.32
N SER A 8 18.51 1.87 -8.54
CA SER A 8 18.94 1.13 -9.73
C SER A 8 18.44 -0.31 -9.80
N ASN A 9 18.21 -0.95 -8.65
CA ASN A 9 17.73 -2.34 -8.57
C ASN A 9 16.22 -2.45 -8.34
N GLY A 10 15.46 -1.36 -8.52
CA GLY A 10 13.98 -1.38 -8.39
C GLY A 10 13.47 -1.70 -6.98
N LYS A 11 14.25 -1.44 -5.93
CA LYS A 11 13.84 -1.64 -4.53
C LYS A 11 13.10 -0.44 -3.94
N GLU A 12 12.98 0.62 -4.70
CA GLU A 12 12.21 1.82 -4.36
C GLU A 12 11.81 2.52 -5.63
N LEU A 13 10.85 3.43 -5.49
CA LEU A 13 10.29 4.16 -6.62
C LEU A 13 11.34 5.16 -7.15
N ALA A 14 11.73 4.97 -8.42
CA ALA A 14 12.82 5.71 -9.05
C ALA A 14 12.33 6.80 -10.01
N ILE A 15 11.23 6.56 -10.73
CA ILE A 15 10.67 7.43 -11.75
C ILE A 15 9.28 7.86 -11.28
N ASP A 16 9.14 9.10 -10.83
CA ASP A 16 7.87 9.71 -10.42
C ASP A 16 7.82 11.18 -10.80
N SER A 17 6.61 11.70 -11.01
CA SER A 17 6.40 13.13 -11.20
C SER A 17 6.68 13.96 -9.95
N THR A 18 6.52 13.41 -8.74
CA THR A 18 6.82 14.14 -7.49
C THR A 18 8.30 14.52 -7.36
N PHE A 19 9.22 13.75 -7.96
CA PHE A 19 10.65 14.07 -7.92
C PHE A 19 11.02 15.31 -8.75
N GLU A 20 10.18 15.73 -9.70
CA GLU A 20 10.43 16.92 -10.53
C GLU A 20 10.35 18.23 -9.73
N PHE A 21 9.69 18.21 -8.56
CA PHE A 21 9.57 19.37 -7.68
C PHE A 21 10.87 19.69 -6.91
N GLU A 22 11.75 18.71 -6.70
CA GLU A 22 13.02 18.86 -5.95
C GLU A 22 14.15 19.44 -6.83
N LYS A 23 13.92 19.61 -8.14
CA LYS A 23 14.98 20.03 -9.06
C LYS A 23 15.58 21.38 -8.70
N ARG A 24 16.91 21.47 -8.85
CA ARG A 24 17.64 22.73 -8.65
C ARG A 24 17.24 23.74 -9.72
N ARG A 25 16.75 24.91 -9.30
CA ARG A 25 16.47 26.05 -10.19
C ARG A 25 17.64 27.04 -10.15
N ASN A 26 18.18 27.36 -11.31
CA ASN A 26 19.33 28.26 -11.45
C ASN A 26 18.92 29.72 -11.76
N ILE A 27 17.63 30.04 -11.66
CA ILE A 27 17.09 31.38 -11.89
C ILE A 27 16.45 31.86 -10.58
N PRO A 28 16.92 32.97 -9.99
CA PRO A 28 16.30 33.52 -8.79
C PRO A 28 14.95 34.12 -9.11
N VAL A 29 13.99 33.97 -8.19
CA VAL A 29 12.65 34.54 -8.29
C VAL A 29 12.51 35.62 -7.21
N LYS A 30 11.94 36.78 -7.55
CA LYS A 30 11.66 37.83 -6.57
C LYS A 30 10.68 37.31 -5.52
N TYR A 31 10.94 37.60 -4.25
CA TYR A 31 10.05 37.22 -3.17
C TYR A 31 8.64 37.80 -3.37
N SER A 32 7.64 36.92 -3.25
CA SER A 32 6.23 37.25 -3.13
C SER A 32 5.63 36.41 -2.01
N ARG A 33 4.94 37.05 -1.06
CA ARG A 33 4.33 36.36 0.09
C ARG A 33 3.31 35.32 -0.36
N GLU A 34 2.50 35.65 -1.35
CA GLU A 34 1.48 34.75 -1.89
C GLU A 34 2.11 33.51 -2.52
N LEU A 35 3.16 33.69 -3.33
CA LEU A 35 3.91 32.58 -3.92
C LEU A 35 4.50 31.68 -2.84
N TRP A 36 5.07 32.25 -1.78
CA TRP A 36 5.67 31.50 -0.70
C TRP A 36 4.64 30.69 0.09
N SER A 37 3.50 31.29 0.45
CA SER A 37 2.41 30.60 1.15
C SER A 37 1.88 29.41 0.34
N LYS A 38 1.56 29.61 -0.94
CA LYS A 38 1.10 28.54 -1.85
C LYS A 38 2.14 27.44 -2.01
N THR A 39 3.42 27.81 -2.07
CA THR A 39 4.52 26.84 -2.19
C THR A 39 4.63 25.95 -0.95
N LEU A 40 4.48 26.51 0.26
CA LEU A 40 4.55 25.73 1.50
C LEU A 40 3.41 24.71 1.60
N GLU A 41 2.21 25.09 1.17
CA GLU A 41 1.05 24.19 1.12
C GLU A 41 1.26 23.09 0.07
N ALA A 42 1.64 23.46 -1.15
CA ALA A 42 1.93 22.50 -2.22
C ALA A 42 3.04 21.51 -1.84
N MET A 43 4.08 21.95 -1.12
CA MET A 43 5.15 21.05 -0.65
C MET A 43 4.63 19.96 0.28
N LYS A 44 3.69 20.27 1.19
CA LYS A 44 3.09 19.27 2.09
C LYS A 44 2.29 18.24 1.31
N GLN A 45 1.47 18.70 0.37
CA GLN A 45 0.63 17.85 -0.47
C GLN A 45 1.49 16.92 -1.35
N VAL A 46 2.54 17.46 -1.98
CA VAL A 46 3.46 16.66 -2.79
C VAL A 46 4.17 15.59 -1.96
N ASP A 47 4.54 15.90 -0.70
CA ASP A 47 5.19 14.91 0.16
C ASP A 47 4.24 13.79 0.60
N GLN A 48 2.98 14.12 0.91
CA GLN A 48 1.95 13.11 1.21
C GLN A 48 1.73 12.17 0.02
N ILE A 49 1.57 12.72 -1.18
CA ILE A 49 1.40 11.94 -2.41
C ILE A 49 2.62 11.04 -2.65
N ARG A 50 3.83 11.57 -2.47
CA ARG A 50 5.08 10.81 -2.61
C ARG A 50 5.11 9.62 -1.64
N GLN A 51 4.80 9.85 -0.37
CA GLN A 51 4.80 8.81 0.66
C GLN A 51 3.77 7.71 0.36
N LYS A 52 2.54 8.07 -0.03
CA LYS A 52 1.50 7.11 -0.44
C LYS A 52 2.00 6.23 -1.61
N ARG A 53 2.58 6.83 -2.65
CA ARG A 53 3.09 6.09 -3.82
C ARG A 53 4.29 5.19 -3.48
N GLU A 54 5.23 5.67 -2.67
CA GLU A 54 6.37 4.86 -2.23
C GLU A 54 5.92 3.66 -1.39
N ALA A 55 4.97 3.86 -0.47
CA ALA A 55 4.41 2.79 0.35
C ALA A 55 3.73 1.74 -0.52
N HIS A 56 2.88 2.16 -1.45
CA HIS A 56 2.20 1.27 -2.39
C HIS A 56 3.19 0.45 -3.24
N PHE A 57 4.24 1.08 -3.78
CA PHE A 57 5.28 0.36 -4.54
C PHE A 57 6.01 -0.69 -3.69
N ILE A 58 6.30 -0.38 -2.42
CA ILE A 58 6.93 -1.33 -1.50
C ILE A 58 5.97 -2.49 -1.18
N HIS A 59 4.69 -2.18 -0.95
CA HIS A 59 3.63 -3.14 -0.65
C HIS A 59 3.46 -4.14 -1.81
N GLN A 60 3.22 -3.66 -3.03
CA GLN A 60 3.10 -4.50 -4.23
C GLN A 60 4.31 -5.41 -4.45
N ARG A 61 5.51 -4.92 -4.14
CA ARG A 61 6.73 -5.74 -4.22
C ARG A 61 6.75 -6.83 -3.16
N GLN A 62 6.34 -6.52 -1.93
CA GLN A 62 6.32 -7.47 -0.82
C GLN A 62 5.24 -8.56 -1.00
N MET A 63 4.09 -8.22 -1.59
CA MET A 63 3.03 -9.20 -1.88
C MET A 63 3.52 -10.38 -2.73
N LYS A 64 4.47 -10.16 -3.65
CA LYS A 64 5.06 -11.27 -4.43
C LYS A 64 5.81 -12.29 -3.57
N ALA A 65 6.35 -11.89 -2.43
CA ALA A 65 7.09 -12.78 -1.55
C ALA A 65 6.15 -13.73 -0.79
N THR A 66 4.94 -13.28 -0.43
CA THR A 66 3.98 -14.09 0.33
C THR A 66 3.51 -15.31 -0.47
N LEU A 67 3.34 -15.15 -1.79
CA LEU A 67 3.03 -16.26 -2.71
C LEU A 67 4.12 -17.34 -2.67
N PHE A 68 5.39 -16.92 -2.69
CA PHE A 68 6.54 -17.82 -2.68
C PHE A 68 6.71 -18.51 -1.33
N GLU A 69 6.45 -17.79 -0.23
CA GLU A 69 6.44 -18.32 1.13
C GLU A 69 5.40 -19.43 1.27
N ARG A 70 4.16 -19.20 0.81
CA ARG A 70 3.10 -20.21 0.84
C ARG A 70 3.42 -21.46 0.01
N GLU A 71 4.10 -21.30 -1.12
CA GLU A 71 4.56 -22.45 -1.91
C GLU A 71 5.66 -23.23 -1.18
N LYS A 72 6.60 -22.52 -0.56
CA LYS A 72 7.65 -23.12 0.26
C LYS A 72 7.07 -23.87 1.45
N ASP A 73 6.10 -23.29 2.17
CA ASP A 73 5.42 -23.91 3.30
C ASP A 73 4.70 -25.20 2.89
N ARG A 74 3.98 -25.16 1.76
CA ARG A 74 3.34 -26.38 1.20
C ARG A 74 4.36 -27.47 0.92
N ARG A 75 5.52 -27.10 0.36
CA ARG A 75 6.61 -28.04 0.06
C ARG A 75 7.25 -28.59 1.34
N GLU A 76 7.41 -27.76 2.37
CA GLU A 76 7.98 -28.13 3.66
C GLU A 76 7.07 -29.12 4.40
N VAL A 77 5.77 -28.83 4.49
CA VAL A 77 4.77 -29.75 5.07
C VAL A 77 4.74 -31.09 4.33
N ALA A 78 4.87 -31.09 3.00
CA ALA A 78 4.89 -32.31 2.20
C ALA A 78 6.14 -33.17 2.45
N ARG A 79 7.31 -32.55 2.65
CA ARG A 79 8.57 -33.26 2.92
C ARG A 79 8.63 -33.77 4.36
N ASP A 80 8.28 -32.92 5.32
CA ASP A 80 8.56 -33.13 6.74
C ASP A 80 7.30 -33.50 7.55
N LEU A 81 6.31 -34.10 6.88
CA LEU A 81 5.04 -34.52 7.50
C LEU A 81 5.24 -35.43 8.72
N SER A 82 6.34 -36.21 8.75
CA SER A 82 6.71 -37.09 9.86
C SER A 82 7.09 -36.36 11.15
N LEU A 83 7.46 -35.07 11.09
CA LEU A 83 7.72 -34.26 12.28
C LEU A 83 6.42 -33.86 12.99
N ILE A 84 5.34 -33.69 12.22
CA ILE A 84 4.02 -33.31 12.72
C ILE A 84 3.26 -34.54 13.21
N ARG A 85 3.40 -35.68 12.51
CA ARG A 85 2.76 -36.94 12.87
C ARG A 85 3.82 -37.97 13.26
N SER A 86 3.84 -38.37 14.54
CA SER A 86 4.74 -39.46 14.96
C SER A 86 4.49 -40.71 14.11
N ALA A 87 5.54 -41.46 13.78
CA ALA A 87 5.44 -42.66 12.94
C ALA A 87 4.37 -43.66 13.43
N ASN A 88 4.04 -43.64 14.73
CA ASN A 88 3.07 -44.53 15.36
C ASN A 88 1.69 -43.89 15.60
N ALA A 89 1.48 -42.61 15.26
CA ALA A 89 0.20 -41.92 15.46
C ALA A 89 -0.93 -42.40 14.53
N GLY A 90 -0.65 -43.31 13.60
CA GLY A 90 -1.67 -44.05 12.83
C GLY A 90 -2.23 -45.28 13.55
N LEU A 91 -1.54 -45.82 14.56
CA LEU A 91 -1.91 -47.07 15.23
C LEU A 91 -2.91 -46.91 16.38
N ARG A 92 -3.23 -45.68 16.77
CA ARG A 92 -4.25 -45.39 17.78
C ARG A 92 -5.08 -44.22 17.27
N ILE A 93 -6.34 -44.50 16.88
CA ILE A 93 -7.57 -43.81 17.30
C ILE A 93 -8.70 -44.14 16.30
N PRO A 94 -9.79 -44.80 16.75
CA PRO A 94 -11.06 -44.82 16.02
C PRO A 94 -11.92 -43.57 16.31
N LYS A 95 -12.74 -43.21 15.31
CA LYS A 95 -13.93 -42.31 15.28
C LYS A 95 -13.74 -40.82 14.93
N LYS A 96 -13.90 -40.57 13.63
CA LYS A 96 -14.64 -39.49 12.93
C LYS A 96 -15.20 -38.35 13.81
N SER A 97 -14.44 -37.27 13.99
CA SER A 97 -15.00 -35.93 14.12
C SER A 97 -15.01 -35.27 12.73
N LYS A 98 -16.19 -34.88 12.25
CA LYS A 98 -16.33 -34.16 10.98
C LYS A 98 -15.89 -32.72 11.19
N VAL A 99 -14.63 -32.40 10.90
CA VAL A 99 -14.16 -31.02 10.82
C VAL A 99 -14.69 -30.43 9.52
N LYS A 100 -15.57 -29.43 9.60
CA LYS A 100 -15.92 -28.59 8.45
C LYS A 100 -14.66 -27.81 8.06
N VAL A 101 -13.98 -28.28 7.01
CA VAL A 101 -12.97 -27.46 6.32
C VAL A 101 -13.75 -26.34 5.64
N ILE A 102 -13.70 -25.15 6.22
CA ILE A 102 -14.10 -23.94 5.50
C ILE A 102 -13.12 -23.87 4.33
N LYS A 103 -13.66 -24.05 3.13
CA LYS A 103 -12.92 -23.83 1.89
C LYS A 103 -12.60 -22.32 1.91
N SER A 104 -11.38 -21.96 2.28
CA SER A 104 -10.91 -20.59 2.09
C SER A 104 -11.04 -20.34 0.60
N THR A 105 -11.96 -19.45 0.25
CA THR A 105 -12.18 -18.92 -1.09
C THR A 105 -10.84 -18.57 -1.74
N ASP A 106 -10.79 -18.80 -3.04
CA ASP A 106 -9.60 -18.68 -3.86
C ASP A 106 -8.98 -17.28 -3.70
N ILE A 107 -7.67 -17.22 -3.47
CA ILE A 107 -6.91 -16.00 -3.08
C ILE A 107 -6.93 -14.92 -4.17
N GLU A 108 -7.26 -15.31 -5.40
CA GLU A 108 -7.51 -14.37 -6.50
C GLU A 108 -8.68 -13.43 -6.17
N ASP A 109 -9.69 -13.90 -5.41
CA ASP A 109 -10.81 -13.09 -4.93
C ASP A 109 -10.38 -12.14 -3.79
N ASP A 110 -9.43 -12.55 -2.93
CA ASP A 110 -8.90 -11.70 -1.85
C ASP A 110 -7.96 -10.59 -2.39
N GLU A 111 -7.13 -10.89 -3.39
CA GLU A 111 -6.32 -9.86 -4.09
C GLU A 111 -7.19 -8.85 -4.83
N MET A 112 -8.24 -9.30 -5.53
CA MET A 112 -9.21 -8.38 -6.15
C MET A 112 -10.02 -7.59 -5.11
N LEU A 113 -10.42 -8.20 -4.00
CA LEU A 113 -11.17 -7.53 -2.93
C LEU A 113 -10.34 -6.48 -2.21
N LEU A 114 -9.04 -6.72 -2.00
CA LEU A 114 -8.13 -5.74 -1.40
C LEU A 114 -7.88 -4.55 -2.34
N ASP A 115 -7.66 -4.79 -3.64
CA ASP A 115 -7.49 -3.71 -4.64
C ASP A 115 -8.80 -2.91 -4.82
N GLU A 116 -9.96 -3.57 -4.76
CA GLU A 116 -11.30 -2.94 -4.79
C GLU A 116 -11.59 -2.16 -3.50
N GLN A 117 -11.21 -2.66 -2.32
CA GLN A 117 -11.35 -1.95 -1.05
C GLN A 117 -10.40 -0.76 -0.93
N GLU A 118 -9.15 -0.88 -1.39
CA GLU A 118 -8.21 0.23 -1.46
C GLU A 118 -8.67 1.29 -2.47
N ARG A 119 -9.23 0.90 -3.62
CA ARG A 119 -9.84 1.85 -4.56
C ARG A 119 -11.03 2.56 -3.96
N ARG A 120 -11.93 1.85 -3.27
CA ARG A 120 -13.09 2.46 -2.60
C ARG A 120 -12.69 3.36 -1.43
N GLN A 121 -11.65 2.99 -0.67
CA GLN A 121 -11.10 3.87 0.36
C GLN A 121 -10.45 5.11 -0.24
N PHE A 122 -9.75 4.96 -1.36
CA PHE A 122 -9.14 6.07 -2.06
C PHE A 122 -10.21 7.01 -2.66
N GLU A 123 -11.27 6.45 -3.25
CA GLU A 123 -12.44 7.20 -3.71
C GLU A 123 -13.15 7.91 -2.56
N SER A 124 -13.35 7.25 -1.41
CA SER A 124 -13.95 7.91 -0.24
C SER A 124 -13.08 9.01 0.35
N ASP A 125 -11.74 8.80 0.39
CA ASP A 125 -10.79 9.80 0.87
C ASP A 125 -10.76 11.05 -0.04
N ASP A 126 -10.88 10.86 -1.36
CA ASP A 126 -10.97 11.95 -2.34
C ASP A 126 -12.33 12.67 -2.27
N GLU A 127 -13.45 11.92 -2.09
CA GLU A 127 -14.80 12.48 -1.89
C GLU A 127 -14.91 13.29 -0.59
N GLU A 128 -14.30 12.82 0.50
CA GLU A 128 -14.25 13.58 1.77
C GLU A 128 -13.48 14.90 1.59
N MET A 129 -12.34 14.89 0.89
CA MET A 129 -11.57 16.10 0.61
C MET A 129 -12.30 17.10 -0.30
N GLU A 130 -13.10 16.62 -1.26
CA GLU A 130 -13.96 17.49 -2.08
C GLU A 130 -15.07 18.13 -1.23
N SER A 131 -15.69 17.37 -0.33
CA SER A 131 -16.73 17.88 0.58
C SER A 131 -16.20 18.95 1.54
N ASP A 132 -15.01 18.76 2.12
CA ASP A 132 -14.36 19.73 3.01
C ASP A 132 -14.04 21.05 2.30
N ASN A 133 -13.69 20.97 1.00
CA ASN A 133 -13.40 22.15 0.19
C ASN A 133 -14.68 22.91 -0.18
N ASP A 134 -15.77 22.20 -0.48
CA ASP A 134 -17.07 22.80 -0.78
C ASP A 134 -17.71 23.43 0.47
N GLU A 135 -17.57 22.80 1.64
CA GLU A 135 -18.01 23.37 2.92
C GLU A 135 -17.24 24.65 3.28
N GLN A 136 -15.93 24.70 3.03
CA GLN A 136 -15.13 25.90 3.21
C GLN A 136 -15.54 27.03 2.26
N GLN A 137 -15.88 26.71 1.00
CA GLN A 137 -16.41 27.69 0.05
C GLN A 137 -17.78 28.22 0.47
N GLN A 138 -18.68 27.35 0.93
CA GLN A 138 -20.00 27.76 1.43
C GLN A 138 -19.90 28.64 2.68
N GLN A 139 -19.02 28.32 3.63
CA GLN A 139 -18.76 29.16 4.80
C GLN A 139 -18.13 30.50 4.42
N ALA A 140 -17.23 30.53 3.42
CA ALA A 140 -16.66 31.78 2.93
C ALA A 140 -17.74 32.70 2.31
N ILE A 141 -18.66 32.14 1.51
CA ILE A 141 -19.78 32.88 0.92
C ILE A 141 -20.75 33.40 1.99
N LEU A 142 -21.01 32.61 3.03
CA LEU A 142 -21.89 33.00 4.15
C LEU A 142 -21.28 34.11 5.01
N ASN A 143 -19.96 34.15 5.14
CA ASN A 143 -19.24 35.16 5.92
C ASN A 143 -19.01 36.47 5.13
N GLU A 144 -19.15 36.46 3.80
CA GLU A 144 -19.08 37.63 2.92
C GLU A 144 -20.45 38.30 2.66
N SER A 145 -21.56 37.68 3.07
CA SER A 145 -22.95 38.19 2.95
C SER A 145 -23.44 38.86 4.23
#